data_AF-A0A7Z8RFR1-F1
#
_entry.id   AF-A0A7Z8RFR1-F1
#
_cell.length_a   1.000
_cell.length_b   1.000
_cell.length_c   1.000
_cell.angle_alpha   90.00
_cell.angle_beta   90.00
_cell.angle_gamma   90.00
#
_symmetry.space_group_name_H-M   'P 1'
#
loop_
_entity.id
_entity.type
_entity.pdbx_description
1 polymer ?
#
loop_
_entity_poly.entity_id
_entity_poly.type
_entity_poly.pdbx_seq_one_letter_code
_entity_poly.pdbx_strand_id
1 'polypeptide(L)'
;MKSTKKNLKGFIEQIGNKVDKDVQEFLDATFGGDELQVILRGHLYIEHELEKLLKIYMVEPQLVLTERFMFMNKINLAIALGALSLDKKTPYKRLNELRNNYVHQLKFKVSETDLNRLVDSFDRDLRDEASVKKWNEGLPEEYRGSKISKLQCAVLGLWTYLLKVVHVESTRKFKKKITMVNIKYKGSDPNEIDDMYLAECEELFNKMQIEVGIMEGS
;
A
#
# COMPACT_ATOMS: atom_id res chain seq x y z
N MET A 1 19.46 21.52 10.95
CA MET A 1 19.84 20.66 9.79
C MET A 1 20.37 19.25 10.16
N LYS A 2 21.27 19.08 11.16
CA LYS A 2 21.72 17.75 11.62
C LYS A 2 20.60 16.91 12.26
N SER A 3 19.71 17.54 13.05
CA SER A 3 18.55 16.91 13.68
C SER A 3 17.55 16.35 12.62
N THR A 4 17.18 17.17 11.63
CA THR A 4 16.26 16.79 10.55
C THR A 4 16.74 15.60 9.71
N LYS A 5 18.04 15.51 9.40
CA LYS A 5 18.62 14.34 8.70
C LYS A 5 18.63 13.07 9.55
N LYS A 6 18.83 13.20 10.87
CA LYS A 6 18.76 12.08 11.82
C LYS A 6 17.33 11.55 11.94
N ASN A 7 16.35 12.45 12.03
CA ASN A 7 14.93 12.09 12.08
C ASN A 7 14.46 11.43 10.79
N LEU A 8 14.90 11.92 9.62
CA LEU A 8 14.56 11.30 8.33
C LEU A 8 15.16 9.89 8.18
N LYS A 9 16.38 9.67 8.67
CA LYS A 9 16.99 8.32 8.69
C LYS A 9 16.23 7.37 9.62
N GLY A 10 15.94 7.79 10.85
CA GLY A 10 15.16 6.99 11.79
C GLY A 10 13.75 6.69 11.26
N PHE A 11 13.14 7.64 10.54
CA PHE A 11 11.86 7.44 9.86
C PHE A 11 11.92 6.39 8.75
N ILE A 12 12.95 6.43 7.89
CA ILE A 12 13.13 5.43 6.83
C ILE A 12 13.31 4.03 7.45
N GLU A 13 14.04 3.92 8.54
CA GLU A 13 14.22 2.67 9.28
C GLU A 13 12.90 2.18 9.91
N GLN A 14 12.12 3.08 10.52
CA GLN A 14 10.78 2.77 11.03
C GLN A 14 9.82 2.29 9.92
N ILE A 15 9.87 2.91 8.73
CA ILE A 15 9.11 2.44 7.56
C ILE A 15 9.55 1.01 7.19
N GLY A 16 10.85 0.78 7.04
CA GLY A 16 11.36 -0.54 6.66
C GLY A 16 10.88 -1.63 7.63
N ASN A 17 11.02 -1.37 8.94
CA ASN A 17 10.57 -2.28 9.98
C ASN A 17 9.05 -2.50 9.96
N LYS A 18 8.27 -1.45 9.69
CA LYS A 18 6.80 -1.55 9.58
C LYS A 18 6.40 -2.38 8.35
N VAL A 19 7.02 -2.15 7.20
CA VAL A 19 6.77 -2.92 5.98
C VAL A 19 7.10 -4.39 6.20
N ASP A 20 8.26 -4.69 6.80
CA ASP A 20 8.64 -6.08 7.10
C ASP A 20 7.65 -6.74 8.07
N LYS A 21 7.21 -6.02 9.10
CA LYS A 21 6.18 -6.49 10.05
C LYS A 21 4.86 -6.76 9.34
N ASP A 22 4.38 -5.83 8.51
CA ASP A 22 3.11 -5.97 7.81
C ASP A 22 3.15 -7.13 6.81
N VAL A 23 4.30 -7.33 6.16
CA VAL A 23 4.50 -8.47 5.26
C VAL A 23 4.41 -9.76 6.06
N GLN A 24 5.05 -9.83 7.23
CA GLN A 24 4.94 -11.01 8.09
C GLN A 24 3.49 -11.23 8.55
N GLU A 25 2.76 -10.18 8.96
CA GLU A 25 1.36 -10.29 9.34
C GLU A 25 0.47 -10.77 8.19
N PHE A 26 0.69 -10.24 6.97
CA PHE A 26 -0.01 -10.70 5.77
C PHE A 26 0.27 -12.19 5.52
N LEU A 27 1.53 -12.60 5.65
CA LEU A 27 1.94 -13.99 5.46
C LEU A 27 1.29 -14.89 6.51
N ASP A 28 1.39 -14.56 7.79
CA ASP A 28 0.78 -15.32 8.89
C ASP A 28 -0.75 -15.41 8.72
N ALA A 29 -1.38 -14.34 8.25
CA ALA A 29 -2.82 -14.30 8.01
C ALA A 29 -3.24 -15.16 6.82
N THR A 30 -2.37 -15.33 5.82
CA THR A 30 -2.68 -16.06 4.57
C THR A 30 -2.07 -17.46 4.52
N PHE A 31 -1.16 -17.81 5.42
CA PHE A 31 -0.48 -19.09 5.51
C PHE A 31 -1.42 -20.19 6.05
N GLY A 32 -1.40 -21.37 5.42
CA GLY A 32 -2.24 -22.50 5.80
C GLY A 32 -3.73 -22.37 5.48
N GLY A 33 -4.17 -21.23 4.92
CA GLY A 33 -5.54 -21.04 4.45
C GLY A 33 -5.83 -21.75 3.13
N ASP A 34 -7.09 -21.77 2.71
CA ASP A 34 -7.48 -22.17 1.35
C ASP A 34 -7.41 -20.98 0.38
N GLU A 35 -7.63 -21.20 -0.93
CA GLU A 35 -7.51 -20.12 -1.92
C GLU A 35 -8.50 -18.96 -1.66
N LEU A 36 -9.67 -19.27 -1.08
CA LEU A 36 -10.66 -18.27 -0.72
C LEU A 36 -10.14 -17.36 0.40
N GLN A 37 -9.55 -17.93 1.46
CA GLN A 37 -8.97 -17.15 2.55
C GLN A 37 -7.86 -16.21 2.05
N VAL A 38 -6.98 -16.69 1.17
CA VAL A 38 -5.92 -15.87 0.56
C VAL A 38 -6.52 -14.70 -0.22
N ILE A 39 -7.56 -14.95 -1.02
CA ILE A 39 -8.23 -13.89 -1.81
C ILE A 39 -8.93 -12.87 -0.90
N LEU A 40 -9.68 -13.32 0.11
CA LEU A 40 -10.44 -12.43 0.98
C LEU A 40 -9.52 -11.56 1.85
N ARG A 41 -8.52 -12.17 2.50
CA ARG A 41 -7.54 -11.42 3.30
C ARG A 41 -6.71 -10.51 2.39
N GLY A 42 -6.28 -11.04 1.25
CA GLY A 42 -5.64 -10.26 0.19
C GLY A 42 -6.34 -8.97 -0.16
N HIS A 43 -7.64 -9.06 -0.47
CA HIS A 43 -8.47 -7.90 -0.76
C HIS A 43 -8.52 -6.90 0.38
N LEU A 44 -8.64 -7.35 1.64
CA LEU A 44 -8.66 -6.44 2.80
C LEU A 44 -7.38 -5.62 2.90
N TYR A 45 -6.21 -6.25 2.76
CA TYR A 45 -4.92 -5.54 2.79
C TYR A 45 -4.77 -4.56 1.63
N ILE A 46 -5.13 -4.99 0.41
CA ILE A 46 -5.07 -4.14 -0.79
C ILE A 46 -6.03 -2.95 -0.65
N GLU A 47 -7.26 -3.17 -0.21
CA GLU A 47 -8.28 -2.14 -0.06
C GLU A 47 -7.89 -1.12 1.03
N HIS A 48 -7.30 -1.58 2.12
CA HIS A 48 -6.76 -0.72 3.17
C HIS A 48 -5.68 0.24 2.63
N GLU A 49 -4.71 -0.26 1.85
CA GLU A 49 -3.68 0.58 1.24
C GLU A 49 -4.24 1.51 0.16
N LEU A 50 -5.21 1.03 -0.61
CA LEU A 50 -5.88 1.84 -1.63
C LEU A 50 -6.66 3.01 -1.00
N GLU A 51 -7.30 2.80 0.14
CA GLU A 51 -7.95 3.88 0.88
C GLU A 51 -6.95 4.90 1.43
N LYS A 52 -5.82 4.45 1.99
CA LYS A 52 -4.73 5.36 2.39
C LYS A 52 -4.27 6.19 1.19
N LEU A 53 -4.05 5.57 0.04
CA LEU A 53 -3.66 6.26 -1.18
C LEU A 53 -4.67 7.34 -1.56
N LEU A 54 -5.96 7.02 -1.57
CA LEU A 54 -7.01 7.98 -1.92
C LEU A 54 -7.10 9.14 -0.91
N LYS A 55 -6.95 8.86 0.39
CA LYS A 55 -6.92 9.90 1.45
C LYS A 55 -5.76 10.89 1.29
N ILE A 56 -4.67 10.53 0.61
CA ILE A 56 -3.58 11.47 0.31
C ILE A 56 -4.04 12.58 -0.66
N TYR A 57 -4.90 12.23 -1.62
CA TYR A 57 -5.32 13.08 -2.73
C TYR A 57 -6.64 13.84 -2.50
N MET A 58 -7.42 13.44 -1.51
CA MET A 58 -8.75 13.99 -1.24
C MET A 58 -8.72 14.92 -0.02
N VAL A 59 -9.53 15.98 -0.06
CA VAL A 59 -9.70 16.89 1.09
C VAL A 59 -10.62 16.24 2.13
N GLU A 60 -11.80 15.78 1.69
CA GLU A 60 -12.82 15.14 2.54
C GLU A 60 -13.13 13.72 2.05
N PRO A 61 -12.20 12.75 2.19
CA PRO A 61 -12.32 11.41 1.63
C PRO A 61 -13.58 10.65 2.08
N GLN A 62 -14.06 10.88 3.31
CA GLN A 62 -15.23 10.24 3.90
C GLN A 62 -16.55 10.50 3.16
N LEU A 63 -16.62 11.57 2.35
CA LEU A 63 -17.79 11.86 1.52
C LEU A 63 -17.92 10.90 0.33
N VAL A 64 -16.82 10.24 -0.05
CA VAL A 64 -16.76 9.34 -1.22
C VAL A 64 -16.43 7.91 -0.80
N LEU A 65 -15.43 7.73 0.08
CA LEU A 65 -14.95 6.44 0.58
C LEU A 65 -15.89 5.89 1.67
N THR A 66 -17.14 5.63 1.27
CA THR A 66 -18.14 4.98 2.10
C THR A 66 -18.10 3.46 1.90
N GLU A 67 -18.77 2.71 2.77
CA GLU A 67 -18.89 1.25 2.64
C GLU A 67 -19.50 0.80 1.31
N ARG A 68 -20.31 1.66 0.68
CA ARG A 68 -20.93 1.38 -0.63
C ARG A 68 -20.00 1.65 -1.81
N PHE A 69 -18.85 2.27 -1.55
CA PHE A 69 -17.87 2.58 -2.58
C PHE A 69 -16.96 1.37 -2.82
N MET A 70 -17.41 0.49 -3.71
CA MET A 70 -16.80 -0.81 -3.95
C MET A 70 -15.33 -0.74 -4.41
N PHE A 71 -14.59 -1.81 -4.15
CA PHE A 71 -13.17 -1.99 -4.51
C PHE A 71 -12.79 -1.48 -5.91
N MET A 72 -13.51 -1.90 -6.97
CA MET A 72 -13.18 -1.46 -8.33
C MET A 72 -13.44 0.03 -8.57
N ASN A 73 -14.38 0.65 -7.85
CA ASN A 73 -14.59 2.10 -7.91
C ASN A 73 -13.42 2.85 -7.28
N LYS A 74 -12.85 2.32 -6.18
CA LYS A 74 -11.62 2.86 -5.57
C LYS A 74 -10.43 2.79 -6.53
N ILE A 75 -10.24 1.66 -7.22
CA ILE A 75 -9.17 1.53 -8.24
C ILE A 75 -9.37 2.54 -9.37
N ASN A 76 -10.60 2.64 -9.91
CA ASN A 76 -10.90 3.59 -10.98
C ASN A 76 -10.65 5.04 -10.54
N LEU A 77 -11.03 5.39 -9.32
CA LEU A 77 -10.80 6.72 -8.75
C LEU A 77 -9.30 7.01 -8.58
N ALA A 78 -8.53 6.06 -8.06
CA ALA A 78 -7.09 6.22 -7.90
C ALA A 78 -6.39 6.46 -9.25
N ILE A 79 -6.83 5.77 -10.31
CA ILE A 79 -6.34 6.00 -11.67
C ILE A 79 -6.77 7.38 -12.19
N ALA A 80 -8.04 7.75 -11.99
CA ALA A 80 -8.57 9.04 -12.45
C ALA A 80 -7.88 10.24 -11.79
N LEU A 81 -7.47 10.10 -10.53
CA LEU A 81 -6.69 11.10 -9.78
C LEU A 81 -5.20 11.11 -10.16
N GLY A 82 -4.75 10.18 -11.02
CA GLY A 82 -3.34 10.02 -11.37
C GLY A 82 -2.48 9.42 -10.27
N ALA A 83 -3.09 8.84 -9.23
CA ALA A 83 -2.40 8.15 -8.13
C ALA A 83 -1.92 6.75 -8.53
N LEU A 84 -2.57 6.13 -9.52
CA LEU A 84 -2.16 4.87 -10.15
C LEU A 84 -2.15 5.02 -11.66
N SER A 85 -1.24 4.31 -12.33
CA SER A 85 -1.23 4.23 -13.78
C SER A 85 -2.30 3.26 -14.30
N LEU A 86 -2.81 3.51 -15.51
CA LEU A 86 -3.94 2.77 -16.08
C LEU A 86 -3.65 1.28 -16.32
N ASP A 87 -2.40 0.94 -16.63
CA ASP A 87 -1.89 -0.43 -16.78
C ASP A 87 -2.11 -1.27 -15.52
N LYS A 88 -2.08 -0.66 -14.33
CA LYS A 88 -2.31 -1.36 -13.05
C LYS A 88 -3.74 -1.86 -12.87
N LYS A 89 -4.70 -1.35 -13.65
CA LYS A 89 -6.11 -1.72 -13.51
C LYS A 89 -6.38 -3.21 -13.69
N THR A 90 -5.72 -3.82 -14.68
CA THR A 90 -6.05 -5.19 -15.10
C THR A 90 -5.75 -6.21 -14.01
N PRO A 91 -4.57 -6.22 -13.35
CA PRO A 91 -4.29 -7.09 -12.22
C PRO A 91 -5.32 -7.04 -11.09
N TYR A 92 -5.68 -5.84 -10.62
CA TYR A 92 -6.68 -5.69 -9.55
C TYR A 92 -8.07 -6.14 -10.00
N LYS A 93 -8.44 -5.90 -11.27
CA LYS A 93 -9.68 -6.40 -11.85
C LYS A 93 -9.71 -7.93 -11.84
N ARG A 94 -8.62 -8.61 -12.22
CA ARG A 94 -8.52 -10.08 -12.20
C ARG A 94 -8.68 -10.63 -10.79
N LEU A 95 -8.02 -10.02 -9.80
CA LEU A 95 -8.18 -10.43 -8.40
C LEU A 95 -9.62 -10.25 -7.90
N ASN A 96 -10.29 -9.16 -8.31
CA ASN A 96 -11.71 -8.93 -7.99
C ASN A 96 -12.64 -9.94 -8.67
N GLU A 97 -12.34 -10.36 -9.91
CA GLU A 97 -13.07 -11.44 -10.61
C GLU A 97 -12.95 -12.76 -9.85
N LEU A 98 -11.77 -13.13 -9.36
CA LEU A 98 -11.59 -14.34 -8.54
C LEU A 98 -12.45 -14.32 -7.28
N ARG A 99 -12.48 -13.18 -6.56
CA ARG A 99 -13.32 -13.00 -5.37
C ARG A 99 -14.80 -13.14 -5.71
N ASN A 100 -15.25 -12.55 -6.83
CA ASN A 100 -16.65 -12.61 -7.24
C ASN A 100 -17.08 -14.03 -7.66
N ASN A 101 -16.20 -14.80 -8.29
CA ASN A 101 -16.49 -16.19 -8.65
C ASN A 101 -16.80 -17.03 -7.40
N TYR A 102 -16.06 -16.84 -6.30
CA TYR A 102 -16.36 -17.51 -5.03
C TYR A 102 -17.72 -17.13 -4.42
N VAL A 103 -18.17 -15.89 -4.64
CA VAL A 103 -19.49 -15.45 -4.15
C VAL A 103 -20.64 -16.04 -4.97
N HIS A 104 -20.46 -16.20 -6.28
CA HIS A 104 -21.54 -16.62 -7.18
C HIS A 104 -21.54 -18.12 -7.50
N GLN A 105 -20.46 -18.85 -7.22
CA GLN A 105 -20.29 -20.25 -7.60
C GLN A 105 -19.87 -21.09 -6.40
N LEU A 106 -20.83 -21.82 -5.83
CA LEU A 106 -20.66 -22.62 -4.58
C LEU A 106 -19.49 -23.63 -4.62
N LYS A 107 -19.11 -24.12 -5.80
CA LYS A 107 -18.05 -25.12 -6.00
C LYS A 107 -16.83 -24.57 -6.73
N PHE A 108 -16.71 -23.24 -6.83
CA PHE A 108 -15.55 -22.64 -7.49
C PHE A 108 -14.26 -22.96 -6.75
N LYS A 109 -13.24 -23.32 -7.52
CA LYS A 109 -11.86 -23.43 -7.07
C LYS A 109 -11.01 -22.71 -8.07
N VAL A 110 -10.06 -21.92 -7.59
CA VAL A 110 -9.08 -21.27 -8.47
C VAL A 110 -8.37 -22.35 -9.29
N SER A 111 -8.44 -22.26 -10.61
CA SER A 111 -7.70 -23.13 -11.51
C SER A 111 -6.30 -22.58 -11.79
N GLU A 112 -5.40 -23.40 -12.32
CA GLU A 112 -4.10 -22.92 -12.78
C GLU A 112 -4.23 -21.90 -13.92
N THR A 113 -5.27 -22.02 -14.76
CA THR A 113 -5.57 -21.05 -15.82
C THR A 113 -5.97 -19.69 -15.25
N ASP A 114 -6.77 -19.67 -14.18
CA ASP A 114 -7.16 -18.43 -13.51
C ASP A 114 -5.96 -17.71 -12.89
N LEU A 115 -5.05 -18.47 -12.31
CA LEU A 115 -3.79 -17.96 -11.76
C LEU A 115 -2.86 -17.41 -12.81
N ASN A 116 -2.66 -18.14 -13.91
CA ASN A 116 -1.84 -17.67 -15.02
C ASN A 116 -2.41 -16.37 -15.58
N ARG A 117 -3.73 -16.27 -15.74
CA ARG A 117 -4.38 -15.01 -16.18
C ARG A 117 -4.15 -13.83 -15.23
N LEU A 118 -4.10 -14.08 -13.92
CA LEU A 118 -3.76 -13.05 -12.94
C LEU A 118 -2.30 -12.62 -13.09
N VAL A 119 -1.36 -13.57 -13.07
CA VAL A 119 0.08 -13.28 -13.14
C VAL A 119 0.47 -12.68 -14.49
N ASP A 120 -0.10 -13.16 -15.59
CA ASP A 120 0.15 -12.65 -16.95
C ASP A 120 -0.30 -11.21 -17.11
N SER A 121 -1.28 -10.76 -16.32
CA SER A 121 -1.73 -9.38 -16.32
C SER A 121 -0.75 -8.40 -15.66
N PHE A 122 0.24 -8.90 -14.93
CA PHE A 122 1.23 -8.06 -14.25
C PHE A 122 2.16 -7.43 -15.26
N ASP A 123 2.36 -6.12 -15.13
CA ASP A 123 3.41 -5.40 -15.83
C ASP A 123 4.80 -5.63 -15.19
N ARG A 124 5.81 -4.92 -15.69
CA ARG A 124 7.20 -5.04 -15.21
C ARG A 124 7.33 -4.69 -13.72
N ASP A 125 6.68 -3.63 -13.24
CA ASP A 125 6.83 -3.17 -11.86
C ASP A 125 6.30 -4.20 -10.87
N LEU A 126 5.16 -4.83 -11.21
CA LEU A 126 4.57 -5.90 -10.41
C LEU A 126 5.37 -7.21 -10.48
N ARG A 127 5.98 -7.52 -11.63
CA ARG A 127 6.82 -8.72 -11.79
C ARG A 127 8.18 -8.62 -11.09
N ASP A 128 8.73 -7.41 -11.00
CA ASP A 128 10.03 -7.16 -10.38
C ASP A 128 9.98 -6.90 -8.88
N GLU A 129 8.83 -7.10 -8.25
CA GLU A 129 8.62 -6.86 -6.83
C GLU A 129 9.53 -7.75 -5.96
N ALA A 130 10.33 -7.11 -5.10
CA ALA A 130 11.38 -7.77 -4.33
C ALA A 130 10.83 -8.69 -3.24
N SER A 131 9.70 -8.34 -2.61
CA SER A 131 9.05 -9.19 -1.61
C SER A 131 8.51 -10.48 -2.23
N VAL A 132 8.00 -10.43 -3.47
CA VAL A 132 7.62 -11.62 -4.25
C VAL A 132 8.83 -12.54 -4.49
N LYS A 133 9.98 -12.00 -4.89
CA LYS A 133 11.22 -12.78 -5.09
C LYS A 133 11.73 -13.38 -3.77
N LYS A 134 11.88 -12.56 -2.73
CA LYS A 134 12.34 -12.97 -1.39
C LYS A 134 11.44 -14.03 -0.78
N TRP A 135 10.13 -13.92 -0.95
CA TRP A 135 9.18 -14.90 -0.44
C TRP A 135 9.25 -16.24 -1.19
N ASN A 136 9.32 -16.21 -2.53
CA ASN A 136 9.48 -17.44 -3.31
C ASN A 136 10.75 -18.22 -2.89
N GLU A 137 11.84 -17.51 -2.59
CA GLU A 137 13.09 -18.09 -2.09
C GLU A 137 13.00 -18.59 -0.64
N GLY A 138 12.11 -18.03 0.19
CA GLY A 138 11.94 -18.40 1.60
C GLY A 138 11.08 -19.65 1.85
N LEU A 139 10.32 -20.12 0.86
CA LEU A 139 9.47 -21.32 1.02
C LEU A 139 10.27 -22.63 0.94
N PRO A 140 9.86 -23.68 1.68
CA PRO A 140 10.39 -25.02 1.47
C PRO A 140 10.09 -25.48 0.04
N GLU A 141 11.00 -26.24 -0.55
CA GLU A 141 11.01 -26.55 -1.98
C GLU A 141 9.74 -27.29 -2.46
N GLU A 142 9.14 -28.11 -1.60
CA GLU A 142 7.87 -28.81 -1.83
C GLU A 142 6.64 -27.88 -1.93
N TYR A 143 6.71 -26.67 -1.38
CA TYR A 143 5.66 -25.66 -1.46
C TYR A 143 5.94 -24.62 -2.56
N ARG A 144 7.17 -24.57 -3.10
CA ARG A 144 7.50 -23.69 -4.23
C ARG A 144 6.76 -24.17 -5.47
N GLY A 145 6.07 -23.24 -6.13
CA GLY A 145 5.30 -23.55 -7.34
C GLY A 145 3.94 -24.21 -7.09
N SER A 146 3.54 -24.45 -5.84
CA SER A 146 2.18 -24.86 -5.54
C SER A 146 1.16 -23.79 -5.99
N LYS A 147 -0.05 -24.22 -6.34
CA LYS A 147 -1.11 -23.32 -6.80
C LYS A 147 -1.45 -22.22 -5.78
N ILE A 148 -1.53 -22.60 -4.50
CA ILE A 148 -1.81 -21.65 -3.43
C ILE A 148 -0.65 -20.70 -3.19
N SER A 149 0.58 -21.20 -3.31
CA SER A 149 1.77 -20.37 -3.17
C SER A 149 1.84 -19.32 -4.28
N LYS A 150 1.56 -19.71 -5.54
CA LYS A 150 1.47 -18.77 -6.67
C LYS A 150 0.42 -17.68 -6.41
N LEU A 151 -0.74 -18.04 -5.85
CA LEU A 151 -1.80 -17.10 -5.51
C LEU A 151 -1.36 -16.11 -4.42
N GLN A 152 -0.79 -16.61 -3.33
CA GLN A 152 -0.25 -15.78 -2.24
C GLN A 152 0.79 -14.80 -2.77
N CYS A 153 1.72 -15.28 -3.61
CA CYS A 153 2.72 -14.48 -4.28
C CYS A 153 2.12 -13.32 -5.10
N ALA A 154 1.12 -13.64 -5.92
CA ALA A 154 0.45 -12.67 -6.77
C ALA A 154 -0.27 -11.60 -5.93
N VAL A 155 -1.01 -12.01 -4.90
CA VAL A 155 -1.72 -11.10 -4.01
C VAL A 155 -0.76 -10.25 -3.19
N LEU A 156 0.31 -10.85 -2.66
CA LEU A 156 1.38 -10.15 -1.95
C LEU A 156 1.99 -9.05 -2.83
N GLY A 157 2.34 -9.38 -4.09
CA GLY A 157 2.90 -8.40 -5.03
C GLY A 157 1.97 -7.22 -5.32
N LEU A 158 0.67 -7.48 -5.46
CA LEU A 158 -0.33 -6.41 -5.67
C LEU A 158 -0.45 -5.48 -4.45
N TRP A 159 -0.39 -6.04 -3.26
CA TRP A 159 -0.45 -5.27 -2.02
C TRP A 159 0.84 -4.49 -1.77
N THR A 160 2.01 -5.13 -1.87
CA THR A 160 3.31 -4.47 -1.64
C THR A 160 3.59 -3.37 -2.65
N TYR A 161 3.09 -3.51 -3.89
CA TYR A 161 3.10 -2.41 -4.86
C TYR A 161 2.31 -1.19 -4.38
N LEU A 162 1.06 -1.38 -3.92
CA LEU A 162 0.25 -0.26 -3.40
C LEU A 162 0.87 0.37 -2.16
N LEU A 163 1.37 -0.45 -1.24
CA LEU A 163 2.09 0.02 -0.05
C LEU A 163 3.24 0.95 -0.44
N LYS A 164 4.07 0.54 -1.42
CA LYS A 164 5.16 1.38 -1.95
C LYS A 164 4.66 2.68 -2.56
N VAL A 165 3.58 2.63 -3.35
CA VAL A 165 2.97 3.83 -3.94
C VAL A 165 2.49 4.79 -2.84
N VAL A 166 1.82 4.30 -1.81
CA VAL A 166 1.40 5.08 -0.63
C VAL A 166 2.61 5.75 0.02
N HIS A 167 3.69 5.00 0.28
CA HIS A 167 4.91 5.58 0.87
C HIS A 167 5.52 6.70 0.02
N VAL A 168 5.63 6.48 -1.29
CA VAL A 168 6.17 7.47 -2.22
C VAL A 168 5.30 8.73 -2.23
N GLU A 169 3.99 8.56 -2.30
CA GLU A 169 3.03 9.66 -2.36
C GLU A 169 2.91 10.44 -1.07
N SER A 170 2.88 9.77 0.09
CA SER A 170 2.93 10.41 1.40
C SER A 170 4.23 11.23 1.56
N THR A 171 5.37 10.67 1.14
CA THR A 171 6.66 11.37 1.18
C THR A 171 6.67 12.58 0.26
N ARG A 172 6.09 12.46 -0.93
CA ARG A 172 5.97 13.55 -1.90
C ARG A 172 5.10 14.68 -1.35
N LYS A 173 3.94 14.37 -0.78
CA LYS A 173 3.02 15.33 -0.14
C LYS A 173 3.69 16.03 1.04
N PHE A 174 4.35 15.28 1.92
CA PHE A 174 5.09 15.84 3.06
C PHE A 174 6.18 16.82 2.62
N LYS A 175 7.04 16.43 1.66
CA LYS A 175 8.10 17.31 1.12
C LYS A 175 7.54 18.62 0.56
N LYS A 176 6.42 18.56 -0.18
CA LYS A 176 5.74 19.76 -0.70
C LYS A 176 5.29 20.68 0.44
N LYS A 177 4.64 20.13 1.48
CA LYS A 177 4.19 20.92 2.64
C LYS A 177 5.35 21.55 3.41
N ILE A 178 6.42 20.80 3.66
CA ILE A 178 7.64 21.34 4.29
C ILE A 178 8.25 22.48 3.45
N THR A 179 8.22 22.38 2.12
CA THR A 179 8.68 23.47 1.26
C THR A 179 7.81 24.72 1.42
N MET A 180 6.49 24.58 1.55
CA MET A 180 5.58 25.70 1.80
C MET A 180 5.83 26.34 3.17
N VAL A 181 6.05 25.53 4.21
CA VAL A 181 6.42 26.00 5.56
C VAL A 181 7.75 26.78 5.51
N ASN A 182 8.77 26.24 4.84
CA ASN A 182 10.06 26.94 4.66
C ASN A 182 9.90 28.30 3.98
N ILE A 183 8.99 28.42 3.01
CA ILE A 183 8.71 29.70 2.33
C ILE A 183 7.98 30.66 3.27
N LYS A 184 6.98 30.17 4.04
CA LYS A 184 6.18 30.96 4.98
C LYS A 184 7.02 31.67 6.04
N TYR A 185 8.06 31.01 6.55
CA TYR A 185 8.91 31.56 7.62
C TYR A 185 10.21 32.21 7.11
N LYS A 186 10.37 32.39 5.79
CA LYS A 186 11.57 32.99 5.20
C LYS A 186 11.65 34.49 5.52
N GLY A 187 12.69 34.90 6.25
CA GLY A 187 13.02 36.31 6.50
C GLY A 187 12.44 36.93 7.77
N SER A 188 11.81 36.12 8.63
CA SER A 188 11.31 36.57 9.93
C SER A 188 12.42 36.42 11.02
N ASP A 189 12.21 36.91 12.25
CA ASP A 189 13.17 36.83 13.38
C ASP A 189 13.57 35.38 13.76
N PRO A 190 14.86 35.00 13.69
CA PRO A 190 15.35 33.65 13.98
C PRO A 190 14.96 33.08 15.35
N ASN A 191 14.76 33.91 16.38
CA ASN A 191 14.54 33.45 17.75
C ASN A 191 13.07 33.13 18.07
N GLU A 192 12.10 33.77 17.41
CA GLU A 192 10.66 33.48 17.59
C GLU A 192 10.14 32.40 16.63
N ILE A 193 10.84 32.19 15.50
CA ILE A 193 10.40 31.27 14.44
C ILE A 193 10.78 29.85 14.71
N ASP A 194 11.95 29.61 15.31
CA ASP A 194 12.49 28.24 15.35
C ASP A 194 11.49 27.32 16.05
N ASP A 195 10.86 27.77 17.14
CA ASP A 195 9.84 27.00 17.87
C ASP A 195 8.54 26.79 17.06
N MET A 196 7.97 27.84 16.43
CA MET A 196 6.73 27.71 15.65
C MET A 196 6.94 26.91 14.36
N TYR A 197 8.06 27.11 13.69
CA TYR A 197 8.47 26.35 12.49
C TYR A 197 8.69 24.88 12.83
N LEU A 198 9.39 24.59 13.93
CA LEU A 198 9.64 23.22 14.38
C LEU A 198 8.33 22.52 14.76
N ALA A 199 7.42 23.20 15.47
CA ALA A 199 6.11 22.65 15.82
C ALA A 199 5.27 22.30 14.58
N GLU A 200 5.21 23.19 13.58
CA GLU A 200 4.46 22.93 12.34
C GLU A 200 5.11 21.79 11.51
N CYS A 201 6.44 21.69 11.52
CA CYS A 201 7.15 20.57 10.88
C CYS A 201 6.90 19.23 11.59
N GLU A 202 6.85 19.24 12.93
CA GLU A 202 6.58 18.06 13.75
C GLU A 202 5.14 17.56 13.57
N GLU A 203 4.16 18.46 13.55
CA GLU A 203 2.77 18.11 13.27
C GLU A 203 2.61 17.47 11.89
N LEU A 204 3.26 18.03 10.86
CA LEU A 204 3.26 17.46 9.51
C LEU A 204 3.92 16.08 9.46
N PHE A 205 4.97 15.87 10.27
CA PHE A 205 5.68 14.60 10.34
C PHE A 205 4.85 13.53 11.06
N ASN A 206 4.21 13.88 12.17
CA ASN A 206 3.29 12.99 12.88
C ASN A 206 2.10 12.60 11.98
N LYS A 207 1.54 13.55 11.24
CA LYS A 207 0.49 13.26 10.25
C LYS A 207 0.96 12.30 9.17
N MET A 208 2.18 12.46 8.68
CA MET A 208 2.78 11.53 7.72
C MET A 208 2.94 10.13 8.33
N GLN A 209 3.44 10.03 9.57
CA GLN A 209 3.59 8.76 10.29
C GLN A 209 2.26 8.02 10.46
N ILE A 210 1.17 8.74 10.72
CA ILE A 210 -0.19 8.18 10.75
C ILE A 210 -0.63 7.73 9.34
N GLU A 211 -0.42 8.56 8.30
CA GLU A 211 -0.78 8.22 6.90
C GLU A 211 -0.09 6.94 6.41
N VAL A 212 1.16 6.69 6.82
CA VAL A 212 1.91 5.46 6.47
C VAL A 212 1.77 4.34 7.51
N GLY A 213 0.94 4.52 8.53
CA GLY A 213 0.63 3.50 9.54
C GLY A 213 1.72 3.21 10.57
N ILE A 214 2.76 4.05 10.69
CA ILE A 214 3.79 3.89 11.73
C ILE A 214 3.25 4.26 13.12
N MET A 215 2.33 5.23 13.18
CA MET A 215 1.62 5.61 14.40
C MET A 215 0.12 5.33 14.23
N GLU A 216 -0.53 4.90 15.30
CA GLU A 216 -1.99 4.86 15.34
C GLU A 216 -2.52 6.30 15.46
N GLY A 217 -3.54 6.62 14.67
CA GLY A 217 -4.22 7.92 14.77
C GLY A 217 -5.08 7.96 16.03
N SER A 218 -5.03 9.08 16.75
CA SER A 218 -5.96 9.39 17.85
C SER A 218 -7.33 9.81 17.30
#